data_AF-A0A9D9DPM2-F1
#
_entry.id   AF-A0A9D9DPM2-F1
#
_cell.length_a   1.000
_cell.length_b   1.000
_cell.length_c   1.000
_cell.angle_alpha   90.00
_cell.angle_beta   90.00
_cell.angle_gamma   90.00
#
_symmetry.space_group_name_H-M   'P 1'
#
loop_
_entity.id
_entity.type
_entity.pdbx_description
1 polymer ?
#
loop_
_entity_poly.entity_id
_entity_poly.type
_entity_poly.pdbx_seq_one_letter_code
_entity_poly.pdbx_strand_id
1 'polypeptide(L)'
;FKLPEYKNIDELADFFNTLRLILKVFNYLGEEPKFNGFDTGSEYVQFCFAAMPCLILLYQIADKSLALRNKKLEGDKTVAEIEKLKSEKQNLDADSINKIIQGLKDTNEGELNKLKDNLTEEIISIAELNDKKNDGEFKNLLSVALEKSGLLLEKGMKLIPALTTSQEIMQLSSDLNKHITTYQNAYIGIREMRLLTEQKDENNSPKDNE
;
A
#
# COMPACT_ATOMS: atom_id res chain seq x y z
N PHE A 1 -12.95 -2.33 9.67
CA PHE A 1 -12.36 -2.03 8.34
C PHE A 1 -13.47 -1.56 7.43
N LYS A 2 -13.30 -0.45 6.71
CA LYS A 2 -14.24 -0.03 5.66
C LYS A 2 -13.88 -0.73 4.34
N LEU A 3 -14.86 -1.33 3.67
CA LEU A 3 -14.78 -1.85 2.32
C LEU A 3 -14.63 -0.69 1.32
N PRO A 4 -13.62 -0.73 0.44
CA PRO A 4 -13.61 0.04 -0.81
C PRO A 4 -14.88 -0.14 -1.65
N GLU A 5 -15.10 0.78 -2.59
CA GLU A 5 -16.13 0.59 -3.63
C GLU A 5 -15.69 -0.51 -4.60
N TYR A 6 -16.56 -1.49 -4.84
CA TYR A 6 -16.30 -2.62 -5.72
C TYR A 6 -17.33 -2.72 -6.83
N LYS A 7 -16.87 -3.04 -8.04
CA LYS A 7 -17.72 -3.15 -9.23
C LYS A 7 -18.23 -4.56 -9.46
N ASN A 8 -17.54 -5.58 -8.95
CA ASN A 8 -17.86 -6.98 -9.18
C ASN A 8 -17.40 -7.88 -8.03
N ILE A 9 -17.78 -9.16 -8.11
CA ILE A 9 -17.49 -10.16 -7.09
C ILE A 9 -16.00 -10.52 -7.00
N ASP A 10 -15.27 -10.43 -8.12
CA ASP A 10 -13.84 -10.75 -8.15
C ASP A 10 -13.03 -9.72 -7.35
N GLU A 11 -13.37 -8.43 -7.48
CA GLU A 11 -12.76 -7.36 -6.68
C GLU A 11 -13.01 -7.55 -5.18
N LEU A 12 -14.20 -8.05 -4.81
CA LEU A 12 -14.54 -8.36 -3.42
C LEU A 12 -13.74 -9.58 -2.92
N ALA A 13 -13.62 -10.64 -3.72
CA ALA A 13 -12.83 -11.82 -3.39
C ALA A 13 -11.34 -11.45 -3.21
N ASP A 14 -10.80 -10.60 -4.08
CA ASP A 14 -9.43 -10.08 -3.98
C ASP A 14 -9.21 -9.28 -2.72
N PHE A 15 -10.18 -8.47 -2.30
CA PHE A 15 -10.11 -7.77 -1.01
C PHE A 15 -9.98 -8.76 0.15
N PHE A 16 -10.86 -9.75 0.25
CA PHE A 16 -10.80 -10.73 1.36
C PHE A 16 -9.54 -11.58 1.31
N ASN A 17 -9.05 -11.94 0.12
CA ASN A 17 -7.77 -12.62 -0.04
C ASN A 17 -6.62 -11.75 0.46
N THR A 18 -6.62 -10.45 0.13
CA THR A 18 -5.62 -9.49 0.57
C THR A 18 -5.69 -9.29 2.09
N LEU A 19 -6.88 -9.14 2.64
CA LEU A 19 -7.10 -9.02 4.08
C LEU A 19 -6.62 -10.27 4.82
N ARG A 20 -6.91 -11.47 4.29
CA ARG A 20 -6.40 -12.73 4.84
C ARG A 20 -4.87 -12.74 4.91
N LEU A 21 -4.18 -12.26 3.88
CA LEU A 21 -2.71 -12.18 3.88
C LEU A 21 -2.18 -11.24 4.96
N ILE A 22 -2.84 -10.10 5.18
CA ILE A 22 -2.49 -9.17 6.26
C ILE A 22 -2.71 -9.85 7.63
N LEU A 23 -3.83 -10.54 7.79
CA LEU A 23 -4.20 -11.16 9.07
C LEU A 23 -3.34 -12.40 9.43
N LYS A 24 -2.64 -13.00 8.46
CA LYS A 24 -1.73 -14.14 8.71
C LYS A 24 -0.63 -13.83 9.73
N VAL A 25 -0.19 -12.57 9.83
CA VAL A 25 0.82 -12.14 10.81
C VAL A 25 0.36 -12.46 12.24
N PHE A 26 -0.92 -12.24 12.52
CA PHE A 26 -1.50 -12.47 13.85
C PHE A 26 -1.73 -13.95 14.12
N ASN A 27 -2.14 -14.71 13.11
CA ASN A 27 -2.27 -16.17 13.23
C ASN A 27 -0.92 -16.82 13.58
N TYR A 28 0.18 -16.35 12.97
CA TYR A 28 1.54 -16.81 13.31
C TYR A 28 1.92 -16.51 14.77
N LEU A 29 1.39 -15.43 15.36
CA LEU A 29 1.57 -15.10 16.78
C LEU A 29 0.66 -15.90 17.72
N GLY A 30 -0.24 -16.73 17.19
CA GLY A 30 -1.28 -17.42 17.96
C GLY A 30 -2.46 -16.52 18.37
N GLU A 31 -2.55 -15.32 17.80
CA GLU A 31 -3.49 -14.26 18.18
C GLU A 31 -4.45 -13.92 17.03
N GLU A 32 -5.01 -14.95 16.38
CA GLU A 32 -5.87 -14.77 15.21
C GLU A 32 -7.08 -13.87 15.53
N PRO A 33 -7.28 -12.75 14.81
CA PRO A 33 -8.37 -11.82 15.08
C PRO A 33 -9.71 -12.46 14.76
N LYS A 34 -10.65 -12.36 15.71
CA LYS A 34 -11.99 -12.90 15.54
C LYS A 34 -12.79 -12.05 14.56
N PHE A 35 -13.22 -12.66 13.46
CA PHE A 35 -14.19 -12.06 12.54
C PHE A 35 -15.59 -12.04 13.18
N ASN A 36 -16.19 -10.86 13.28
CA ASN A 36 -17.53 -10.66 13.86
C ASN A 36 -18.60 -10.37 12.79
N GLY A 37 -18.26 -10.47 11.51
CA GLY A 37 -19.23 -10.31 10.42
C GLY A 37 -19.30 -8.89 9.86
N PHE A 38 -20.44 -8.66 9.20
CA PHE A 38 -20.86 -7.40 8.63
C PHE A 38 -22.12 -6.95 9.38
N ASP A 39 -22.19 -5.68 9.73
CA ASP A 39 -23.50 -5.11 10.05
C ASP A 39 -24.33 -5.03 8.75
N THR A 40 -25.62 -5.34 8.83
CA THR A 40 -26.48 -5.33 7.63
C THR A 40 -26.57 -3.91 7.07
N GLY A 41 -26.28 -3.74 5.77
CA GLY A 41 -26.21 -2.42 5.11
C GLY A 41 -24.93 -1.62 5.42
N SER A 42 -23.97 -2.24 6.12
CA SER A 42 -22.70 -1.63 6.48
C SER A 42 -21.63 -1.91 5.44
N GLU A 43 -20.85 -0.89 5.12
CA GLU A 43 -19.59 -1.03 4.37
C GLU A 43 -18.45 -1.49 5.27
N TYR A 44 -18.73 -1.90 6.52
CA TYR A 44 -17.70 -2.24 7.50
C TYR A 44 -17.65 -3.73 7.79
N VAL A 45 -16.43 -4.25 7.82
CA VAL A 45 -16.10 -5.56 8.36
C VAL A 45 -15.52 -5.40 9.75
N GLN A 46 -16.08 -6.13 10.72
CA GLN A 46 -15.65 -6.06 12.11
C GLN A 46 -14.72 -7.22 12.48
N PHE A 47 -13.60 -6.87 13.11
CA PHE A 47 -12.70 -7.82 13.75
C PHE A 47 -12.46 -7.42 15.20
N CYS A 48 -12.35 -8.42 16.07
CA CYS A 48 -11.95 -8.26 17.46
C CYS A 48 -10.57 -8.87 17.67
N PHE A 49 -9.69 -8.08 18.27
CA PHE A 49 -8.35 -8.49 18.67
C PHE A 49 -8.35 -8.76 20.17
N ALA A 50 -7.71 -9.83 20.61
CA ALA A 50 -7.71 -10.25 22.01
C ALA A 50 -6.84 -9.34 22.90
N ALA A 51 -5.81 -8.71 22.33
CA ALA A 51 -4.83 -7.94 23.07
C ALA A 51 -4.50 -6.59 22.40
N MET A 52 -4.19 -5.59 23.23
CA MET A 52 -3.77 -4.25 22.78
C MET A 52 -2.55 -4.27 21.85
N PRO A 53 -1.48 -5.05 22.12
CA PRO A 53 -0.32 -5.10 21.23
C PRO A 53 -0.66 -5.55 19.79
N CYS A 54 -1.68 -6.39 19.62
CA CYS A 54 -2.12 -6.79 18.28
C CYS A 54 -2.82 -5.65 17.53
N LEU A 55 -3.58 -4.79 18.24
CA LEU A 55 -4.13 -3.58 17.63
C LEU A 55 -3.02 -2.61 17.25
N ILE A 56 -2.04 -2.40 18.14
CA ILE A 56 -0.87 -1.56 17.86
C ILE A 56 -0.14 -2.10 16.62
N LEU A 57 0.13 -3.40 16.55
CA LEU A 57 0.75 -4.04 15.39
C LEU A 57 -0.03 -3.78 14.10
N LEU A 58 -1.36 -3.95 14.10
CA LEU A 58 -2.20 -3.66 12.93
C LEU A 58 -2.05 -2.20 12.48
N TYR A 59 -2.10 -1.25 13.40
CA TYR A 59 -1.98 0.17 13.09
C TYR A 59 -0.57 0.51 12.59
N GLN A 60 0.48 -0.10 13.14
CA GLN A 60 1.85 0.09 12.65
C GLN A 60 2.03 -0.49 11.25
N ILE A 61 1.49 -1.67 10.96
CA ILE A 61 1.50 -2.24 9.60
C ILE A 61 0.80 -1.28 8.63
N ALA A 62 -0.40 -0.81 8.98
CA ALA A 62 -1.15 0.11 8.13
C ALA A 62 -0.41 1.42 7.92
N ASP A 63 0.11 2.03 8.99
CA ASP A 63 0.81 3.31 8.93
C ASP A 63 2.09 3.24 8.09
N LYS A 64 2.98 2.30 8.42
CA LYS A 64 4.25 2.14 7.72
C LYS A 64 4.08 1.66 6.28
N SER A 65 2.98 0.96 5.97
CA SER A 65 2.67 0.57 4.58
C SER A 65 2.49 1.78 3.66
N LEU A 66 2.06 2.93 4.18
CA LEU A 66 1.92 4.16 3.40
C LEU A 66 3.28 4.69 2.96
N ALA A 67 4.28 4.67 3.85
CA ALA A 67 5.64 5.06 3.51
C ALA A 67 6.24 4.16 2.42
N LEU A 68 6.07 2.84 2.55
CA LEU A 68 6.51 1.88 1.55
C LEU A 68 5.80 2.11 0.19
N ARG A 69 4.48 2.32 0.23
CA ARG A 69 3.69 2.55 -0.98
C ARG A 69 4.05 3.87 -1.65
N ASN A 70 4.31 4.93 -0.89
CA ASN A 70 4.79 6.22 -1.41
C ASN A 70 6.10 6.05 -2.16
N LYS A 71 7.10 5.40 -1.54
CA LYS A 71 8.39 5.17 -2.18
C LYS A 71 8.26 4.41 -3.50
N LYS A 72 7.38 3.41 -3.55
CA LYS A 72 7.08 2.69 -4.79
C LYS A 72 6.50 3.62 -5.87
N LEU A 73 5.50 4.42 -5.51
CA LEU A 73 4.87 5.35 -6.46
C LEU A 73 5.81 6.44 -6.96
N GLU A 74 6.71 6.96 -6.12
CA GLU A 74 7.72 7.93 -6.54
C GLU A 74 8.68 7.34 -7.59
N GLY A 75 9.09 6.08 -7.40
CA GLY A 75 9.87 5.35 -8.39
C GLY A 75 9.12 5.16 -9.71
N ASP A 76 7.87 4.71 -9.64
CA ASP A 76 7.00 4.51 -10.80
C ASP A 76 6.78 5.82 -11.57
N LYS A 77 6.58 6.93 -10.86
CA LYS A 77 6.43 8.28 -11.43
C LYS A 77 7.66 8.70 -12.23
N THR A 78 8.85 8.55 -11.64
CA THR A 78 10.12 8.94 -12.26
C THR A 78 10.36 8.16 -13.56
N VAL A 79 10.06 6.86 -13.55
CA VAL A 79 10.13 6.01 -14.74
C VAL A 79 9.15 6.48 -15.82
N ALA A 80 7.90 6.76 -15.45
CA ALA A 80 6.87 7.20 -16.38
C ALA A 80 7.22 8.57 -17.03
N GLU A 81 7.81 9.50 -16.29
CA GLU A 81 8.27 10.78 -16.83
C GLU A 81 9.38 10.60 -17.89
N ILE A 82 10.30 9.67 -17.67
CA ILE A 82 11.36 9.36 -18.64
C ILE A 82 10.78 8.67 -19.88
N GLU A 83 9.84 7.74 -19.70
CA GLU A 83 9.14 7.08 -20.80
C GLU A 83 8.34 8.08 -21.66
N LYS A 84 7.71 9.08 -21.03
CA LYS A 84 7.08 10.21 -21.74
C LYS A 84 8.08 11.05 -22.52
N LEU A 85 9.19 11.46 -21.90
CA LEU A 85 10.20 12.27 -22.58
C LEU A 85 10.83 11.50 -23.76
N LYS A 86 10.89 10.16 -23.67
CA LYS A 86 11.30 9.28 -24.75
C LYS A 86 10.30 9.30 -25.91
N SER A 87 9.00 9.24 -25.66
CA SER A 87 7.98 9.27 -26.73
C SER A 87 7.86 10.65 -27.40
N GLU A 88 8.09 11.74 -26.65
CA GLU A 88 7.98 13.12 -27.16
C GLU A 88 9.17 13.57 -28.04
N LYS A 89 10.29 12.84 -28.10
CA LYS A 89 11.49 13.25 -28.86
C LYS A 89 11.88 12.26 -29.97
N GLN A 90 11.82 12.72 -31.22
CA GLN A 90 12.05 11.92 -32.44
C GLN A 90 13.51 11.45 -32.70
N ASN A 91 14.50 11.80 -31.88
CA ASN A 91 15.93 11.51 -32.16
C ASN A 91 16.73 11.01 -30.94
N LEU A 92 16.07 10.34 -30.01
CA LEU A 92 16.77 9.76 -28.86
C LEU A 92 17.29 8.36 -29.17
N ASP A 93 18.51 8.06 -28.72
CA ASP A 93 19.05 6.70 -28.71
C ASP A 93 18.21 5.84 -27.74
N ALA A 94 17.26 5.10 -28.31
CA ALA A 94 16.29 4.30 -27.58
C ALA A 94 16.97 3.24 -26.70
N ASP A 95 18.11 2.70 -27.11
CA ASP A 95 18.83 1.65 -26.37
C ASP A 95 19.52 2.22 -25.14
N SER A 96 20.14 3.39 -25.26
CA SER A 96 20.74 4.08 -24.11
C SER A 96 19.68 4.48 -23.08
N ILE A 97 18.51 4.96 -23.51
CA ILE A 97 17.41 5.31 -22.60
C ILE A 97 16.83 4.06 -21.92
N ASN A 98 16.64 2.98 -22.66
CA ASN A 98 16.16 1.73 -22.07
C ASN A 98 17.10 1.21 -20.97
N LYS A 99 18.42 1.34 -21.16
CA LYS A 99 19.41 1.01 -20.12
C LYS A 99 19.29 1.91 -18.89
N ILE A 100 19.06 3.22 -19.09
CA ILE A 100 18.84 4.17 -17.98
C ILE A 100 17.56 3.81 -17.21
N ILE A 101 16.46 3.54 -17.92
CA ILE A 101 15.19 3.13 -17.31
C ILE A 101 15.38 1.85 -16.48
N GLN A 102 16.08 0.85 -17.03
CA GLN A 102 16.33 -0.39 -16.29
C GLN A 102 17.19 -0.14 -15.05
N GLY A 103 18.29 0.62 -15.17
CA GLY A 103 19.13 0.95 -14.01
C GLY A 103 18.37 1.70 -12.92
N LEU A 104 17.43 2.58 -13.29
CA LEU A 104 16.54 3.25 -12.34
C LEU A 104 15.54 2.30 -11.70
N LYS A 105 14.94 1.37 -12.46
CA LYS A 105 14.05 0.34 -11.92
C LYS A 105 14.77 -0.52 -10.88
N ASP A 106 15.97 -1.01 -11.21
CA ASP A 106 16.79 -1.83 -10.31
C ASP A 106 17.18 -1.06 -9.04
N THR A 107 17.56 0.22 -9.18
CA THR A 107 17.90 1.08 -8.04
C THR A 107 16.67 1.32 -7.14
N ASN A 108 15.53 1.66 -7.73
CA ASN A 108 14.28 1.88 -7.01
C ASN A 108 13.82 0.62 -6.28
N GLU A 109 13.93 -0.55 -6.92
CA GLU A 109 13.61 -1.83 -6.29
C GLU A 109 14.54 -2.13 -5.10
N GLY A 110 15.85 -1.89 -5.27
CA GLY A 110 16.83 -2.05 -4.20
C GLY A 110 16.55 -1.13 -2.99
N GLU A 111 16.23 0.14 -3.25
CA GLU A 111 15.86 1.10 -2.20
C GLU A 111 14.53 0.74 -1.52
N LEU A 112 13.55 0.31 -2.30
CA LEU A 112 12.25 -0.12 -1.79
C LEU A 112 12.39 -1.34 -0.87
N ASN A 113 13.19 -2.33 -1.26
CA ASN A 113 13.44 -3.52 -0.45
C ASN A 113 14.18 -3.17 0.85
N LYS A 114 15.20 -2.30 0.79
CA LYS A 114 15.87 -1.81 2.01
C LYS A 114 14.92 -1.07 2.95
N LEU A 115 14.03 -0.23 2.40
CA LEU A 115 13.01 0.45 3.20
C LEU A 115 12.05 -0.56 3.83
N LYS A 116 11.59 -1.56 3.07
CA LYS A 116 10.71 -2.62 3.57
C LYS A 116 11.33 -3.38 4.74
N ASP A 117 12.61 -3.74 4.64
CA ASP A 117 13.34 -4.41 5.72
C ASP A 117 13.43 -3.52 6.96
N ASN A 118 13.81 -2.24 6.79
CA ASN A 118 13.88 -1.28 7.90
C ASN A 118 12.54 -1.08 8.60
N LEU A 119 11.45 -0.94 7.83
CA LEU A 119 10.10 -0.79 8.38
C LEU A 119 9.64 -2.05 9.12
N THR A 120 10.02 -3.23 8.61
CA THR A 120 9.74 -4.51 9.28
C THR A 120 10.40 -4.57 10.65
N GLU A 121 11.68 -4.19 10.75
CA GLU A 121 12.40 -4.11 12.04
C GLU A 121 11.80 -3.06 12.98
N GLU A 122 11.40 -1.89 12.45
CA GLU A 122 10.78 -0.83 13.24
C GLU A 122 9.45 -1.30 13.83
N ILE A 123 8.60 -1.96 13.04
CA ILE A 123 7.32 -2.51 13.52
C ILE A 123 7.55 -3.55 14.61
N ILE A 124 8.51 -4.48 14.42
CA ILE A 124 8.87 -5.49 15.43
C ILE A 124 9.25 -4.82 16.75
N SER A 125 10.05 -3.75 16.68
CA SER A 125 10.49 -3.02 17.86
C SER A 125 9.34 -2.28 18.55
N ILE A 126 8.48 -1.58 17.80
CA ILE A 126 7.36 -0.79 18.35
C ILE A 126 6.29 -1.71 18.94
N ALA A 127 6.03 -2.86 18.31
CA ALA A 127 5.08 -3.85 18.81
C ALA A 127 5.66 -4.73 19.94
N GLU A 128 6.88 -4.46 20.39
CA GLU A 128 7.59 -5.19 21.45
C GLU A 128 7.79 -6.69 21.16
N LEU A 129 7.82 -7.09 19.88
CA LEU A 129 7.96 -8.48 19.42
C LEU A 129 9.44 -8.89 19.27
N ASN A 130 10.28 -8.53 20.24
CA ASN A 130 11.73 -8.70 20.14
C ASN A 130 12.18 -10.16 19.99
N ASP A 131 11.39 -11.12 20.48
CA ASP A 131 11.59 -12.56 20.28
C ASP A 131 11.46 -12.97 18.80
N LYS A 132 10.78 -12.17 17.97
CA LYS A 132 10.61 -12.37 16.53
C LYS A 132 11.63 -11.62 15.67
N LYS A 133 12.55 -10.87 16.27
CA LYS A 133 13.55 -10.07 15.55
C LYS A 133 14.46 -10.89 14.63
N ASN A 134 14.66 -12.18 14.90
CA ASN A 134 15.47 -13.06 14.04
C ASN A 134 14.63 -14.13 13.32
N ASP A 135 13.31 -14.03 13.38
CA ASP A 135 12.39 -14.98 12.77
C ASP A 135 12.14 -14.59 11.30
N GLY A 136 12.78 -15.34 10.38
CA GLY A 136 12.67 -15.08 8.95
C GLY A 136 11.27 -15.29 8.37
N GLU A 137 10.49 -16.24 8.92
CA GLU A 137 9.13 -16.48 8.46
C GLU A 137 8.21 -15.34 8.90
N PHE A 138 8.33 -14.91 10.16
CA PHE A 138 7.57 -13.76 10.67
C PHE A 138 7.86 -12.49 9.88
N LYS A 139 9.14 -12.18 9.62
CA LYS A 139 9.53 -11.01 8.82
C LYS A 139 8.95 -11.05 7.41
N ASN A 140 8.93 -12.22 6.78
CA ASN A 140 8.34 -12.39 5.45
C ASN A 140 6.82 -12.15 5.48
N LEU A 141 6.11 -12.70 6.46
CA LEU A 141 4.68 -12.45 6.64
C LEU A 141 4.40 -10.96 6.87
N LEU A 142 5.20 -10.31 7.70
CA LEU A 142 5.08 -8.88 7.99
C LEU A 142 5.37 -8.01 6.76
N SER A 143 6.38 -8.37 5.96
CA SER A 143 6.69 -7.72 4.69
C SER A 143 5.54 -7.83 3.69
N VAL A 144 4.92 -9.01 3.58
CA VAL A 144 3.73 -9.21 2.75
C VAL A 144 2.57 -8.36 3.27
N ALA A 145 2.33 -8.35 4.59
CA ALA A 145 1.26 -7.57 5.19
C ALA A 145 1.44 -6.06 4.95
N LEU A 146 2.67 -5.55 5.00
CA LEU A 146 3.03 -4.18 4.63
C LEU A 146 2.61 -3.85 3.19
N GLU A 147 3.06 -4.62 2.21
CA GLU A 147 2.74 -4.39 0.80
C GLU A 147 1.24 -4.45 0.54
N LYS A 148 0.56 -5.44 1.13
CA LYS A 148 -0.89 -5.64 0.95
C LYS A 148 -1.72 -4.55 1.64
N SER A 149 -1.31 -4.08 2.82
CA SER A 149 -2.01 -3.01 3.53
C SER A 149 -1.96 -1.71 2.75
N GLY A 150 -0.80 -1.35 2.19
CA GLY A 150 -0.65 -0.13 1.40
C GLY A 150 -1.56 -0.10 0.17
N LEU A 151 -1.72 -1.25 -0.51
CA LEU A 151 -2.63 -1.39 -1.65
C LEU A 151 -4.10 -1.21 -1.24
N LEU A 152 -4.51 -1.75 -0.09
CA LEU A 152 -5.89 -1.59 0.38
C LEU A 152 -6.18 -0.15 0.81
N LEU A 153 -5.23 0.52 1.48
CA LEU A 153 -5.36 1.92 1.88
C LEU A 153 -5.43 2.85 0.66
N GLU A 154 -4.64 2.60 -0.37
CA GLU A 154 -4.73 3.31 -1.66
C GLU A 154 -6.11 3.12 -2.31
N LYS A 155 -6.66 1.91 -2.26
CA LYS A 155 -8.03 1.61 -2.72
C LYS A 155 -9.12 2.22 -1.83
N GLY A 156 -8.76 2.91 -0.75
CA GLY A 156 -9.70 3.63 0.12
C GLY A 156 -10.17 2.86 1.35
N MET A 157 -9.53 1.73 1.69
CA MET A 157 -9.78 1.04 2.96
C MET A 157 -9.50 1.99 4.13
N LYS A 158 -10.36 1.96 5.15
CA LYS A 158 -10.17 2.70 6.39
C LYS A 158 -10.17 1.77 7.60
N LEU A 159 -9.28 2.03 8.54
CA LEU A 159 -9.29 1.41 9.87
C LEU A 159 -9.96 2.37 10.83
N ILE A 160 -11.10 1.95 11.38
CA ILE A 160 -11.87 2.75 12.32
C ILE A 160 -11.94 1.95 13.62
N PRO A 161 -11.45 2.52 14.74
CA PRO A 161 -11.53 1.86 16.03
C PRO A 161 -12.96 1.98 16.57
N ALA A 162 -13.37 1.02 17.41
CA ALA A 162 -14.64 1.13 18.11
C ALA A 162 -14.59 2.31 19.10
N LEU A 163 -15.75 2.95 19.37
CA LEU A 163 -15.83 4.07 20.31
C LEU A 163 -15.37 3.73 21.74
N THR A 164 -15.34 2.44 22.07
CA THR A 164 -14.94 1.92 23.38
C THR A 164 -13.45 1.55 23.47
N THR A 165 -12.66 1.74 22.40
CA THR A 165 -11.22 1.46 22.45
C THR A 165 -10.46 2.45 23.33
N SER A 166 -9.23 2.11 23.72
CA SER A 166 -8.37 3.02 24.47
C SER A 166 -8.05 4.30 23.69
N GLN A 167 -7.67 5.34 24.43
CA GLN A 167 -7.23 6.62 23.86
C GLN A 167 -5.99 6.46 22.97
N GLU A 168 -5.10 5.52 23.29
CA GLU A 168 -3.92 5.20 22.49
C GLU A 168 -4.30 4.74 21.08
N ILE A 169 -5.26 3.82 20.95
CA ILE A 169 -5.74 3.35 19.64
C ILE A 169 -6.48 4.46 18.90
N MET A 170 -7.25 5.30 19.60
CA MET A 170 -7.88 6.46 18.99
C MET A 170 -6.84 7.43 18.40
N GLN A 171 -5.72 7.64 19.10
CA GLN A 171 -4.62 8.49 18.62
C GLN A 171 -3.95 7.89 17.39
N LEU A 172 -3.58 6.61 17.42
CA LEU A 172 -3.02 5.90 16.27
C LEU A 172 -3.94 5.96 15.05
N SER A 173 -5.25 5.83 15.26
CA SER A 173 -6.23 5.98 14.19
C SER A 173 -6.29 7.39 13.61
N SER A 174 -6.19 8.41 14.46
CA SER A 174 -6.15 9.80 14.01
C SER A 174 -4.90 10.05 13.16
N ASP A 175 -3.74 9.58 13.60
CA ASP A 175 -2.48 9.82 12.89
C ASP A 175 -2.43 9.05 11.57
N LEU A 176 -2.91 7.79 11.55
CA LEU A 176 -3.09 7.03 10.33
C LEU A 176 -3.99 7.78 9.33
N ASN A 177 -5.12 8.34 9.78
CA ASN A 177 -6.02 9.09 8.90
C ASN A 177 -5.36 10.35 8.31
N LYS A 178 -4.51 11.05 9.07
CA LYS A 178 -3.71 12.17 8.56
C LYS A 178 -2.75 11.70 7.48
N HIS A 179 -2.02 10.61 7.72
CA HIS A 179 -1.07 10.06 6.77
C HIS A 179 -1.75 9.55 5.49
N ILE A 180 -2.92 8.89 5.60
CA ILE A 180 -3.73 8.50 4.44
C ILE A 180 -4.11 9.73 3.61
N THR A 181 -4.55 10.81 4.26
CA THR A 181 -4.93 12.05 3.55
C THR A 181 -3.73 12.66 2.82
N THR A 182 -2.57 12.74 3.47
CA THR A 182 -1.32 13.21 2.84
C THR A 182 -0.92 12.34 1.65
N TYR A 183 -1.02 11.01 1.78
CA TYR A 183 -0.75 10.05 0.72
C TYR A 183 -1.71 10.23 -0.47
N GLN A 184 -3.01 10.35 -0.21
CA GLN A 184 -4.03 10.53 -1.25
C GLN A 184 -3.79 11.81 -2.06
N ASN A 185 -3.37 12.89 -1.40
CA ASN A 185 -3.00 14.13 -2.07
C ASN A 185 -1.77 13.97 -2.98
N ALA A 186 -0.75 13.24 -2.54
CA ALA A 186 0.42 12.92 -3.36
C ALA A 186 0.04 12.06 -4.58
N TYR A 187 -0.86 11.09 -4.40
CA TYR A 187 -1.38 10.23 -5.46
C TYR A 187 -2.18 11.01 -6.52
N ILE A 188 -3.06 11.93 -6.13
CA ILE A 188 -3.83 12.74 -7.10
C ILE A 188 -2.86 13.47 -8.04
N GLY A 189 -1.80 14.07 -7.50
CA GLY A 189 -0.76 14.71 -8.31
C GLY A 189 -0.04 13.74 -9.27
N ILE A 190 0.13 12.46 -8.88
CA ILE A 190 0.74 11.43 -9.74
C ILE A 190 -0.24 10.95 -10.83
N ARG A 191 -1.50 10.70 -10.47
CA ARG A 191 -2.54 10.24 -11.40
C ARG A 191 -2.89 11.31 -12.43
N GLU A 192 -2.97 12.57 -12.03
CA GLU A 192 -3.15 13.70 -12.95
C GLU A 192 -2.02 13.75 -13.98
N MET A 193 -0.77 13.57 -13.54
CA MET A 193 0.37 13.50 -14.46
C MET A 193 0.30 12.31 -15.42
N ARG A 194 -0.16 11.14 -14.94
CA ARG A 194 -0.36 9.94 -15.78
C ARG A 194 -1.48 10.10 -16.81
N LEU A 195 -2.60 10.70 -16.42
CA LEU A 195 -3.71 10.98 -17.34
C LEU A 195 -3.32 12.04 -18.39
N LEU A 196 -2.54 13.05 -17.99
CA LEU A 196 -1.98 14.04 -18.91
C LEU A 196 -0.97 13.44 -19.90
N THR A 197 -0.30 12.34 -19.55
CA THR A 197 0.52 11.56 -20.50
C THR A 197 -0.32 10.73 -21.46
N GLU A 198 -1.32 10.02 -20.94
CA GLU A 198 -2.16 9.11 -21.75
C GLU A 198 -3.05 9.88 -22.75
N GLN A 199 -3.57 11.06 -22.38
CA GLN A 199 -4.37 11.91 -23.29
C GLN A 199 -3.56 12.55 -24.43
N LYS A 200 -2.23 12.70 -24.28
CA LYS A 200 -1.37 13.19 -25.37
C LYS A 200 -1.14 12.11 -26.43
N ASP A 201 -1.10 10.85 -26.04
CA ASP A 201 -0.90 9.73 -26.96
C ASP A 201 -2.18 9.42 -27.77
N GLU A 202 -3.37 9.59 -27.17
CA GLU A 202 -4.65 9.47 -27.92
C GLU A 202 -4.84 10.59 -28.96
N ASN A 203 -4.40 11.81 -28.67
CA ASN A 203 -4.52 12.95 -29.59
C ASN A 203 -3.46 12.97 -30.71
N ASN A 204 -2.43 12.12 -30.65
CA ASN A 204 -1.40 11.97 -31.68
C ASN A 204 -1.60 10.73 -32.56
N SER A 205 -2.71 10.00 -32.40
CA SER A 205 -3.09 8.96 -33.36
C SER A 205 -3.40 9.62 -34.71
N PRO A 206 -2.86 9.14 -35.84
CA PRO A 206 -3.19 9.68 -37.14
C PRO A 206 -4.70 9.55 -37.31
N LYS A 207 -5.38 10.66 -37.59
CA LYS A 207 -6.68 10.57 -38.24
C LYS A 207 -6.41 9.95 -39.61
N ASP A 208 -6.72 8.68 -39.74
CA ASP A 208 -6.88 8.05 -41.04
C ASP A 208 -7.89 8.91 -41.82
N ASN A 209 -7.38 9.68 -42.77
CA ASN A 209 -8.18 10.38 -43.74
C ASN A 209 -8.65 9.34 -44.76
N GLU A 210 -9.90 8.89 -44.64
CA GLU A 210 -10.67 8.38 -45.78
C GLU A 210 -11.18 9.54 -46.64
#